data_AF-A0A7C4WK09-F1
#
_entry.id   AF-A0A7C4WK09-F1
#
_cell.length_a   1.000
_cell.length_b   1.000
_cell.length_c   1.000
_cell.angle_alpha   90.00
_cell.angle_beta   90.00
_cell.angle_gamma   90.00
#
_symmetry.space_group_name_H-M   'P 1'
#
loop_
_entity.id
_entity.type
_entity.pdbx_description
1 polymer ?
#
loop_
_entity_poly.entity_id
_entity_poly.type
_entity_poly.pdbx_seq_one_letter_code
_entity_poly.pdbx_strand_id
1 'polypeptide(L)'
;MDVILTAHTEATIERIREQRVVLVPQDTTTLDYSADLADLMTEEELDLVNNQDDHTIGLLLHDTLAFTEEGTPLGILDAQCWARDPEEKGKRYRRKALPLEQKESMRWLRSFRKAAEVQKRCPE
;
A
#
# COMPACT_ATOMS: atom_id res chain seq x y z
N MET A 1 -0.75 -12.20 -0.64
CA MET A 1 -0.89 -11.16 -1.69
C MET A 1 0.04 -11.46 -2.87
N ASP A 2 1.32 -11.73 -2.60
CA ASP A 2 2.39 -11.88 -3.60
C ASP A 2 2.11 -12.87 -4.74
N VAL A 3 1.49 -14.02 -4.45
CA VAL A 3 1.16 -15.03 -5.47
C VAL A 3 0.23 -14.46 -6.56
N ILE A 4 -0.75 -13.65 -6.18
CA ILE A 4 -1.69 -13.03 -7.12
C ILE A 4 -1.01 -11.86 -7.83
N LEU A 5 -0.31 -11.00 -7.07
CA LEU A 5 0.31 -9.80 -7.63
C LEU A 5 1.41 -10.11 -8.64
N THR A 6 2.15 -11.20 -8.46
CA THR A 6 3.27 -11.57 -9.35
C THR A 6 2.85 -11.59 -10.82
N ALA A 7 1.75 -12.26 -11.16
CA ALA A 7 1.29 -12.33 -12.55
C ALA A 7 0.88 -10.95 -13.10
N HIS A 8 0.26 -10.10 -12.27
CA HIS A 8 -0.11 -8.74 -12.67
C HIS A 8 1.10 -7.83 -12.84
N THR A 9 2.11 -7.98 -11.99
CA THR A 9 3.37 -7.23 -12.08
C THR A 9 4.12 -7.61 -13.35
N GLU A 10 4.26 -8.90 -13.66
CA GLU A 10 4.91 -9.33 -14.92
C GLU A 10 4.17 -8.78 -16.15
N ALA A 11 2.84 -8.89 -16.20
CA ALA A 11 2.05 -8.32 -17.31
C ALA A 11 2.12 -6.79 -17.40
N THR A 12 2.36 -6.11 -16.28
CA THR A 12 2.60 -4.66 -16.24
C THR A 12 3.98 -4.32 -16.79
N ILE A 13 5.00 -5.10 -16.44
CA ILE A 13 6.36 -4.94 -16.96
C ILE A 13 6.42 -5.06 -18.48
N GLU A 14 5.69 -6.03 -19.06
CA GLU A 14 5.62 -6.14 -20.53
C GLU A 14 5.07 -4.87 -21.18
N ARG A 15 4.01 -4.26 -20.61
CA ARG A 15 3.47 -2.98 -21.11
C ARG A 15 4.41 -1.80 -20.89
N ILE A 16 5.18 -1.81 -19.80
CA ILE A 16 6.19 -0.78 -19.51
C ILE A 16 7.31 -0.78 -20.54
N ARG A 17 7.75 -1.94 -21.03
CA ARG A 17 8.83 -2.04 -22.04
C ARG A 17 8.53 -1.32 -23.35
N GLU A 18 7.25 -1.07 -23.64
CA GLU A 18 6.82 -0.34 -24.84
C GLU A 18 6.86 1.19 -24.65
N GLN A 19 7.16 1.67 -23.44
CA GLN A 19 7.10 3.08 -23.07
C GLN A 19 8.48 3.64 -22.78
N ARG A 20 8.83 4.76 -23.41
CA ARG A 20 10.10 5.47 -23.16
C ARG A 20 10.16 6.10 -21.76
N VAL A 21 9.01 6.54 -21.25
CA VAL A 21 8.88 7.16 -19.93
C VAL A 21 7.61 6.60 -19.27
N VAL A 22 7.73 6.22 -18.00
CA VAL A 22 6.63 5.71 -17.19
C VAL A 22 6.57 6.49 -15.89
N LEU A 23 5.36 6.91 -15.53
CA LEU A 23 5.07 7.55 -14.25
C LEU A 23 4.65 6.47 -13.26
N VAL A 24 5.25 6.47 -12.07
CA VAL A 24 4.94 5.49 -11.01
C VAL A 24 4.50 6.20 -9.72
N PRO A 25 3.32 6.84 -9.71
CA PRO A 25 2.75 7.39 -8.49
C PRO A 25 2.48 6.30 -7.45
N GLN A 26 2.51 6.71 -6.19
CA GLN A 26 2.27 5.86 -5.04
C GLN A 26 1.32 6.62 -4.11
N ASP A 27 0.32 5.95 -3.56
CA ASP A 27 -0.54 6.55 -2.54
C ASP A 27 -1.07 5.50 -1.56
N THR A 28 -1.69 5.92 -0.45
CA THR A 28 -2.29 5.02 0.54
C THR A 28 -3.79 5.29 0.65
N THR A 29 -4.60 4.26 0.47
CA THR A 29 -6.04 4.28 0.71
C THR A 29 -6.42 3.29 1.81
N THR A 30 -7.65 3.41 2.31
CA THR A 30 -8.23 2.50 3.30
C THR A 30 -9.32 1.66 2.64
N LEU A 31 -9.26 0.35 2.83
CA LEU A 31 -10.34 -0.58 2.54
C LEU A 31 -11.23 -0.65 3.77
N ASP A 32 -12.38 0.01 3.71
CA ASP A 32 -13.34 0.10 4.81
C ASP A 32 -14.32 -1.09 4.78
N TYR A 33 -14.33 -1.86 5.86
CA TYR A 33 -15.22 -3.02 6.08
C TYR A 33 -16.18 -2.81 7.25
N SER A 34 -16.29 -1.58 7.77
CA SER A 34 -17.03 -1.29 9.00
C SER A 34 -18.50 -1.69 8.91
N ALA A 35 -19.14 -1.49 7.75
CA ALA A 35 -20.54 -1.83 7.54
C ALA A 35 -20.82 -3.33 7.58
N ASP A 36 -19.93 -4.16 7.02
CA ASP A 36 -20.12 -5.61 6.94
C ASP A 36 -19.71 -6.33 8.23
N LEU A 37 -18.88 -5.70 9.06
CA LEU A 37 -18.32 -6.27 10.28
C LEU A 37 -18.96 -5.71 11.56
N ALA A 38 -19.78 -4.66 11.47
CA ALA A 38 -20.45 -4.04 12.61
C ALA A 38 -21.29 -5.04 13.43
N ASP A 39 -21.96 -5.98 12.76
CA ASP A 39 -22.80 -7.00 13.43
C ASP A 39 -21.99 -8.17 14.03
N LEU A 40 -20.69 -8.23 13.76
CA LEU A 40 -19.79 -9.31 14.18
C LEU A 40 -18.85 -8.91 15.31
N MET A 41 -18.86 -7.64 15.75
CA MET A 41 -17.95 -7.10 16.75
C MET A 41 -18.72 -6.28 17.79
N THR A 42 -18.31 -6.37 19.05
CA THR A 42 -18.85 -5.54 20.13
C THR A 42 -18.29 -4.11 20.07
N GLU A 43 -18.97 -3.14 20.68
CA GLU A 43 -18.50 -1.74 20.76
C GLU A 43 -17.08 -1.63 21.36
N GLU A 44 -16.73 -2.47 22.34
CA GLU A 44 -15.38 -2.52 22.92
C GLU A 44 -14.32 -3.05 21.93
N GLU A 45 -14.66 -4.05 21.13
CA GLU A 45 -13.75 -4.62 20.11
C GLU A 45 -13.53 -3.65 18.95
N LEU A 46 -14.57 -2.91 18.56
CA LEU A 46 -14.49 -1.81 17.60
C LEU A 46 -13.53 -0.71 18.09
N ASP A 47 -13.66 -0.31 19.35
CA ASP A 47 -12.81 0.71 19.96
C ASP A 47 -11.34 0.30 20.02
N LEU A 48 -11.03 -1.00 20.19
CA LEU A 48 -9.66 -1.53 20.16
C LEU A 48 -9.03 -1.46 18.76
N VAL A 49 -9.80 -1.70 17.70
CA VAL A 49 -9.30 -1.69 16.32
C VAL A 49 -9.19 -0.27 15.74
N ASN A 50 -9.98 0.68 16.25
CA ASN A 50 -10.07 2.02 15.70
C ASN A 50 -9.00 3.00 16.23
N ASN A 51 -8.62 3.97 15.39
CA ASN A 51 -7.91 5.18 15.83
C ASN A 51 -8.99 6.18 16.31
N GLN A 52 -8.71 6.96 17.35
CA GLN A 52 -9.72 7.79 18.03
C GLN A 52 -10.49 8.81 17.15
N ASP A 53 -10.04 9.07 15.93
CA ASP A 53 -10.70 9.98 14.98
C ASP A 53 -11.27 9.26 13.72
N ASP A 54 -11.02 7.96 13.57
CA ASP A 54 -11.31 7.20 12.35
C ASP A 54 -11.90 5.84 12.77
N HIS A 55 -13.23 5.77 12.79
CA HIS A 55 -14.01 4.59 13.23
C HIS A 55 -14.00 3.44 12.23
N THR A 56 -12.98 3.39 11.36
CA THR A 56 -12.92 2.45 10.24
C THR A 56 -12.23 1.15 10.65
N ILE A 57 -12.98 0.05 10.64
CA ILE A 57 -12.41 -1.30 10.59
C ILE A 57 -11.97 -1.53 9.16
N GLY A 58 -10.66 -1.67 8.95
CA GLY A 58 -10.16 -1.72 7.60
C GLY A 58 -8.73 -2.17 7.43
N LEU A 59 -8.36 -2.32 6.17
CA LEU A 59 -6.98 -2.53 5.75
C LEU A 59 -6.44 -1.25 5.12
N LEU A 60 -5.20 -0.92 5.41
CA LEU A 60 -4.45 0.05 4.63
C LEU A 60 -3.93 -0.64 3.38
N LEU A 61 -4.14 -0.01 2.23
CA LEU A 61 -3.57 -0.41 0.95
C LEU A 61 -2.66 0.72 0.46
N HIS A 62 -1.37 0.42 0.32
CA HIS A 62 -0.43 1.30 -0.34
C HIS A 62 -0.05 0.70 -1.69
N ASP A 63 -0.54 1.34 -2.76
CA ASP A 63 -0.36 0.87 -4.13
C ASP A 63 0.78 1.62 -4.84
N THR A 64 1.37 0.94 -5.80
CA THR A 64 2.36 1.47 -6.73
C THR A 64 1.90 1.13 -8.13
N LEU A 65 1.27 2.11 -8.80
CA LEU A 65 0.69 1.94 -10.13
C LEU A 65 1.57 2.62 -11.17
N ALA A 66 1.69 2.00 -12.34
CA ALA A 66 2.41 2.54 -13.49
C ALA A 66 1.44 3.17 -14.49
N PHE A 67 1.83 4.30 -15.08
CA PHE A 67 1.08 5.05 -16.08
C PHE A 67 1.99 5.55 -17.20
N THR A 68 1.42 5.79 -18.37
CA THR A 68 2.07 6.58 -19.44
C THR A 68 2.10 8.07 -19.06
N GLU A 69 2.85 8.87 -19.82
CA GLU A 69 2.90 10.33 -19.63
C GLU A 69 1.52 11.00 -19.80
N GLU A 70 0.64 10.41 -20.59
CA GLU A 70 -0.74 10.85 -20.84
C GLU A 70 -1.74 10.38 -19.76
N GLY A 71 -1.29 9.59 -18.78
CA GLY A 71 -2.13 9.07 -17.71
C GLY A 71 -2.86 7.75 -18.04
N THR A 72 -2.42 7.01 -19.07
CA THR A 72 -2.98 5.69 -19.36
C THR A 72 -2.44 4.67 -18.36
N PRO A 73 -3.29 3.92 -17.63
CA PRO A 73 -2.82 2.94 -16.64
C PRO A 73 -2.14 1.74 -17.30
N LEU A 74 -0.88 1.52 -16.94
CA LEU A 74 -0.06 0.38 -17.34
C LEU A 74 -0.13 -0.78 -16.34
N GLY A 75 -0.72 -0.60 -15.16
CA GLY A 75 -0.96 -1.67 -14.18
C GLY A 75 -0.15 -1.54 -12.89
N ILE A 76 -0.16 -2.60 -12.07
CA ILE A 76 0.37 -2.57 -10.71
C ILE A 76 1.79 -3.14 -10.62
N LEU A 77 2.65 -2.44 -9.91
CA LEU A 77 4.03 -2.86 -9.62
C LEU A 77 4.20 -3.41 -8.21
N ASP A 78 3.46 -2.86 -7.26
CA ASP A 78 3.46 -3.30 -5.87
C ASP A 78 2.13 -2.93 -5.20
N ALA A 79 1.72 -3.73 -4.23
CA ALA A 79 0.61 -3.42 -3.33
C ALA A 79 0.91 -3.98 -1.95
N GLN A 80 1.03 -3.08 -0.98
CA GLN A 80 1.25 -3.41 0.41
C GLN A 80 -0.10 -3.28 1.14
N CYS A 81 -0.58 -4.38 1.73
CA CYS A 81 -1.86 -4.43 2.41
C CYS A 81 -1.67 -4.91 3.85
N TRP A 82 -2.15 -4.15 4.84
CA TRP A 82 -2.01 -4.51 6.26
C TRP A 82 -3.11 -3.89 7.13
N ALA A 83 -3.40 -4.55 8.26
CA ALA A 83 -4.18 -3.97 9.35
C ALA A 83 -3.25 -3.29 10.36
N ARG A 84 -3.71 -2.24 11.04
CA ARG A 84 -2.98 -1.67 12.18
C ARG A 84 -3.13 -2.57 13.40
N ASP A 85 -2.08 -2.68 14.18
CA ASP A 85 -2.11 -3.39 15.45
C ASP A 85 -2.73 -2.47 16.54
N PRO A 86 -3.83 -2.88 17.19
CA PRO A 86 -4.42 -2.20 18.35
C PRO A 86 -3.40 -1.85 19.46
N GLU A 87 -2.43 -2.73 19.70
CA GLU A 87 -1.42 -2.55 20.75
C GLU A 87 -0.39 -1.48 20.39
N GLU A 88 -0.29 -1.13 19.11
CA GLU A 88 0.57 -0.06 18.62
C GLU A 88 -0.13 1.32 18.61
N LYS A 89 -1.25 1.46 19.31
CA LYS A 89 -1.91 2.76 19.50
C LYS A 89 -0.95 3.84 20.01
N GLY A 90 -1.06 5.03 19.42
CA GLY A 90 -0.17 6.15 19.72
C GLY A 90 1.27 6.02 19.20
N LYS A 91 1.61 4.97 18.43
CA LYS A 91 2.94 4.81 17.80
C LYS A 91 3.35 6.01 16.94
N ARG A 92 2.38 6.73 16.35
CA ARG A 92 2.60 7.99 15.63
C ARG A 92 3.30 9.05 16.50
N TYR A 93 3.00 9.13 17.80
CA TYR A 93 3.62 10.09 18.71
C TYR A 93 5.07 9.74 19.05
N ARG A 94 5.39 8.43 19.10
CA ARG A 94 6.76 7.93 19.36
C ARG A 94 7.58 7.70 18.08
N ARG A 95 7.04 8.01 16.90
CA ARG A 95 7.68 7.75 15.59
C ARG A 95 9.09 8.31 15.42
N LYS A 96 9.46 9.36 16.16
CA LYS A 96 10.81 9.95 16.11
C LYS A 96 11.87 9.04 16.75
N ALA A 97 11.49 8.26 17.76
CA ALA A 97 12.37 7.36 18.49
C ALA A 97 12.43 5.95 17.88
N LEU A 98 11.53 5.62 16.94
CA LEU A 98 11.50 4.31 16.30
C LEU A 98 12.54 4.22 15.18
N PRO A 99 13.14 3.04 14.96
CA PRO A 99 13.84 2.70 13.73
C PRO A 99 12.94 2.88 12.52
N LEU A 100 13.52 3.19 11.35
CA LEU A 100 12.76 3.46 10.12
C LEU A 100 11.89 2.26 9.72
N GLU A 101 12.43 1.05 9.84
CA GLU A 101 11.81 -0.23 9.46
C GLU A 101 10.51 -0.50 10.22
N GLN A 102 10.37 0.07 11.42
CA GLN A 102 9.19 -0.08 12.27
C GLN A 102 8.15 1.00 12.01
N LYS A 103 8.44 2.02 11.20
CA LYS A 103 7.49 3.10 10.88
C LYS A 103 6.64 2.69 9.70
N GLU A 104 5.35 3.04 9.74
CA GLU A 104 4.46 2.88 8.57
C GLU A 104 4.99 3.64 7.33
N SER A 105 5.79 4.70 7.52
CA SER A 105 6.42 5.44 6.41
C SER A 105 7.46 4.61 5.64
N MET A 106 7.87 3.44 6.14
CA MET A 106 8.72 2.51 5.40
C MET A 106 8.07 2.03 4.09
N ARG A 107 6.75 2.06 3.99
CA ARG A 107 5.99 1.68 2.79
C ARG A 107 6.45 2.39 1.52
N TRP A 108 6.73 3.69 1.61
CA TRP A 108 7.20 4.52 0.50
C TRP A 108 8.55 4.04 -0.04
N LEU A 109 9.45 3.62 0.86
CA LEU A 109 10.76 3.10 0.47
C LEU A 109 10.67 1.69 -0.11
N ARG A 110 9.75 0.86 0.38
CA ARG A 110 9.48 -0.46 -0.20
C ARG A 110 8.95 -0.32 -1.63
N SER A 111 7.96 0.54 -1.83
CA SER A 111 7.39 0.88 -3.14
C SER A 111 8.43 1.46 -4.10
N PHE A 112 9.25 2.42 -3.63
CA PHE A 112 10.34 2.98 -4.42
C PHE A 112 11.37 1.91 -4.84
N ARG A 113 11.75 0.99 -3.93
CA ARG A 113 12.66 -0.10 -4.26
C ARG A 113 12.07 -1.04 -5.32
N LYS A 114 10.78 -1.34 -5.24
CA LYS A 114 10.06 -2.11 -6.26
C LYS A 114 10.09 -1.42 -7.63
N ALA A 115 9.80 -0.13 -7.68
CA ALA A 115 9.90 0.64 -8.92
C ALA A 115 11.34 0.63 -9.49
N ALA A 116 12.37 0.77 -8.63
CA ALA A 116 13.77 0.70 -9.05
C ALA A 116 14.19 -0.71 -9.52
N GLU A 117 13.65 -1.78 -8.94
CA GLU A 117 13.84 -3.16 -9.41
C GLU A 117 13.26 -3.35 -10.81
N VAL A 118 12.06 -2.80 -11.06
CA VAL A 118 11.40 -2.83 -12.38
C VAL A 118 12.19 -2.02 -13.40
N GLN A 119 12.66 -0.82 -13.04
CA GLN A 119 13.49 0.01 -13.91
C GLN A 119 14.75 -0.74 -14.40
N LYS A 120 15.40 -1.53 -13.53
CA LYS A 120 16.56 -2.35 -13.95
C LYS A 120 16.22 -3.42 -14.98
N ARG A 121 14.95 -3.85 -15.06
CA ARG A 121 14.45 -4.84 -16.02
C ARG A 121 13.97 -4.21 -17.34
N CYS A 122 13.88 -2.88 -17.39
CA CYS A 122 13.46 -2.08 -18.53
C CYS A 122 14.49 -0.94 -18.74
N PRO A 123 15.69 -1.25 -19.28
CA PRO A 123 16.80 -0.31 -19.34
C PRO A 123 16.72 0.74 -20.47
N GLU A 124 15.80 0.54 -21.41
CA GLU A 124 15.50 1.43 -22.54
C GLU A 124 14.37 2.40 -22.17
#